data_AF-A0A9P4PCG5-F1
#
_entry.id   AF-A0A9P4PCG5-F1
#
_cell.length_a   1.000
_cell.length_b   1.000
_cell.length_c   1.000
_cell.angle_alpha   90.00
_cell.angle_beta   90.00
_cell.angle_gamma   90.00
#
_symmetry.space_group_name_H-M   'P 1'
#
loop_
_entity.id
_entity.type
_entity.pdbx_description
1 polymer ?
#
loop_
_entity_poly.entity_id
_entity_poly.type
_entity_poly.pdbx_seq_one_letter_code
_entity_poly.pdbx_strand_id
1 'polypeptide(L)'
;MFSLQSVCLYLFILSSLVSGFTHPGLLVSDADIVRIKAKISARKNPWQASWDKLVALEYSQPSYTDNAVASVHRGTVDGVAGNADLLWHDAAAAFNLALRWKIEGSVTCAETASNILGAWGRTLTSLEVSDDQYLTAGLQGYQLVNAAELLRDYAPFESSGNAQYFIAMFEKIFLAKNLFFLNHQAPSEHNVRHFFANWELCNMASAMAYGIYTDNVTIYDFAVDYFKAGDGNGAINNAISNLVSETGTSATLGQPQEAGRDQGHTGLDFQLFGVVAQQAWNQGDDLYGYNSSRILLGAEYYARYNLGNDVPFEPYTNGIVSYTAVSPASRGAIRPTWELLYAHYVQIKGLDAPWTELYKNHTIESMGGFEGGAGSWGEGSGHYDGLGWGSLLYHLDVADVPAVSSTVPAVSSTVPAVSFTLPSSHSTTTSDLPSPSRTASRIVQSKEPATVASVSKSVPVEPQATKSEETSRTSTLLASHLVSGVHPTLGPALHTSCQPPITKTVYQLPTTIIVYD
;
A
#
# COMPACT_ATOMS: atom_id res chain seq x y z
N MET A 1 -5.54 -50.46 -54.86
CA MET A 1 -5.86 -49.01 -54.97
C MET A 1 -7.02 -48.76 -54.01
N PHE A 2 -6.88 -47.79 -53.11
CA PHE A 2 -7.70 -47.61 -51.88
C PHE A 2 -7.58 -48.78 -50.86
N SER A 3 -7.41 -48.66 -49.54
CA SER A 3 -7.37 -47.58 -48.52
C SER A 3 -8.32 -48.02 -47.41
N LEU A 4 -7.76 -48.49 -46.29
CA LEU A 4 -8.47 -48.57 -45.01
C LEU A 4 -8.10 -47.32 -44.21
N GLN A 5 -9.08 -46.50 -43.86
CA GLN A 5 -8.88 -45.40 -42.91
C GLN A 5 -8.93 -45.95 -41.48
N SER A 6 -7.78 -45.97 -40.81
CA SER A 6 -7.74 -46.10 -39.35
C SER A 6 -8.11 -44.76 -38.72
N VAL A 7 -9.24 -44.73 -38.01
CA VAL A 7 -9.62 -43.60 -37.17
C VAL A 7 -8.78 -43.64 -35.89
N CYS A 8 -7.67 -42.89 -35.87
CA CYS A 8 -6.93 -42.61 -34.64
C CYS A 8 -7.68 -41.53 -33.85
N LEU A 9 -8.50 -41.97 -32.88
CA LEU A 9 -9.13 -41.10 -31.91
C LEU A 9 -8.07 -40.57 -30.94
N TYR A 10 -7.57 -39.35 -31.16
CA TYR A 10 -6.74 -38.65 -30.18
C TYR A 10 -7.58 -38.31 -28.95
N LEU A 11 -7.39 -39.03 -27.85
CA LEU A 11 -7.74 -38.50 -26.54
C LEU A 11 -6.81 -37.32 -26.24
N PHE A 12 -7.30 -36.11 -26.52
CA PHE A 12 -6.81 -34.94 -25.81
C PHE A 12 -7.28 -35.06 -24.36
N ILE A 13 -6.41 -35.60 -23.51
CA ILE A 13 -6.51 -35.38 -22.07
C ILE A 13 -6.22 -33.89 -21.89
N LEU A 14 -7.28 -33.06 -21.82
CA LEU A 14 -7.18 -31.78 -21.14
C LEU A 14 -6.96 -32.10 -19.67
N SER A 15 -5.69 -32.26 -19.30
CA SER A 15 -5.28 -31.96 -17.93
C SER A 15 -5.57 -30.48 -17.75
N SER A 16 -6.70 -30.18 -17.10
CA SER A 16 -6.87 -28.89 -16.45
C SER A 16 -5.71 -28.76 -15.47
N LEU A 17 -4.67 -28.04 -15.88
CA LEU A 17 -3.62 -27.59 -14.98
C LEU A 17 -4.32 -26.63 -14.02
N VAL A 18 -4.73 -27.16 -12.87
CA VAL A 18 -4.95 -26.34 -11.68
C VAL A 18 -3.56 -25.80 -11.36
N SER A 19 -3.26 -24.61 -11.86
CA SER A 19 -2.08 -23.88 -11.44
C SER A 19 -2.32 -23.51 -9.98
N GLY A 20 -1.56 -24.13 -9.09
CA GLY A 20 -1.45 -23.62 -7.72
C GLY A 20 -0.73 -22.26 -7.75
N PHE A 21 -0.72 -21.60 -6.59
CA PHE A 21 0.08 -20.39 -6.45
C PHE A 21 1.58 -20.72 -6.57
N THR A 22 2.33 -19.77 -7.10
CA THR A 22 3.79 -19.79 -7.13
C THR A 22 4.31 -19.35 -5.78
N HIS A 23 5.29 -20.09 -5.25
CA HIS A 23 5.94 -19.83 -3.96
C HIS A 23 7.47 -19.95 -4.09
N PRO A 24 8.26 -18.98 -3.58
CA PRO A 24 7.81 -17.70 -3.05
C PRO A 24 7.25 -16.82 -4.19
N GLY A 25 6.07 -16.23 -4.00
CA GLY A 25 5.38 -15.48 -5.06
C GLY A 25 4.57 -14.27 -4.57
N LEU A 26 4.97 -13.70 -3.42
CA LEU A 26 4.48 -12.40 -2.97
C LEU A 26 5.36 -11.27 -3.55
N LEU A 27 6.07 -10.50 -2.72
CA LEU A 27 6.97 -9.43 -3.18
C LEU A 27 8.37 -9.91 -3.56
N VAL A 28 8.69 -11.19 -3.32
CA VAL A 28 10.00 -11.78 -3.62
C VAL A 28 9.77 -13.11 -4.32
N SER A 29 10.40 -13.30 -5.48
CA SER A 29 10.42 -14.57 -6.21
C SER A 29 11.80 -15.25 -6.13
N ASP A 30 11.85 -16.55 -6.49
CA ASP A 30 13.12 -17.26 -6.67
C ASP A 30 14.03 -16.61 -7.73
N ALA A 31 13.45 -16.00 -8.78
CA ALA A 31 14.20 -15.29 -9.81
C ALA A 31 14.90 -14.04 -9.23
N ASP A 32 14.27 -13.37 -8.26
CA ASP A 32 14.85 -12.23 -7.56
C ASP A 32 15.97 -12.67 -6.63
N ILE A 33 15.74 -13.73 -5.84
CA ILE A 33 16.77 -14.31 -4.96
C ILE A 33 18.01 -14.74 -5.77
N VAL A 34 17.83 -15.41 -6.91
CA VAL A 34 18.93 -15.80 -7.81
C VAL A 34 19.66 -14.58 -8.39
N ARG A 35 18.92 -13.56 -8.86
CA ARG A 35 19.50 -12.31 -9.37
C ARG A 35 20.33 -11.61 -8.29
N ILE A 36 19.74 -11.37 -7.12
CA ILE A 36 20.39 -10.70 -5.99
C ILE A 36 21.70 -11.38 -5.59
N LYS A 37 21.67 -12.71 -5.42
CA LYS A 37 22.86 -13.50 -5.06
C LYS A 37 23.97 -13.36 -6.11
N ALA A 38 23.63 -13.34 -7.40
CA ALA A 38 24.60 -13.11 -8.46
C ALA A 38 25.20 -11.69 -8.43
N LYS A 39 24.37 -10.65 -8.21
CA LYS A 39 24.81 -9.24 -8.16
C LYS A 39 25.70 -8.95 -6.95
N ILE A 40 25.34 -9.44 -5.75
CA ILE A 40 26.14 -9.32 -4.53
C ILE A 40 27.46 -10.10 -4.67
N SER A 41 27.42 -11.33 -5.19
CA SER A 41 28.65 -12.10 -5.44
C SER A 41 29.62 -11.38 -6.40
N ALA A 42 29.08 -10.61 -7.35
CA ALA A 42 29.84 -9.75 -8.26
C ALA A 42 30.13 -8.33 -7.71
N ARG A 43 29.69 -8.01 -6.48
CA ARG A 43 29.78 -6.67 -5.84
C ARG A 43 29.25 -5.53 -6.70
N LYS A 44 28.14 -5.76 -7.42
CA LYS A 44 27.48 -4.75 -8.26
C LYS A 44 26.61 -3.81 -7.42
N ASN A 45 26.79 -2.50 -7.61
CA ASN A 45 25.82 -1.50 -7.17
C ASN A 45 24.65 -1.39 -8.17
N PRO A 46 23.43 -1.03 -7.72
CA PRO A 46 23.09 -0.64 -6.34
C PRO A 46 22.84 -1.82 -5.39
N TRP A 47 22.70 -3.06 -5.88
CA TRP A 47 22.41 -4.23 -5.04
C TRP A 47 23.36 -4.41 -3.85
N GLN A 48 24.68 -4.23 -4.04
CA GLN A 48 25.66 -4.34 -2.97
C GLN A 48 25.46 -3.27 -1.90
N ALA A 49 25.27 -2.00 -2.28
CA ALA A 49 25.01 -0.91 -1.33
C ALA A 49 23.70 -1.12 -0.55
N SER A 50 22.64 -1.57 -1.23
CA SER A 50 21.37 -1.90 -0.59
C SER A 50 21.48 -3.10 0.36
N TRP A 51 22.26 -4.13 -0.01
CA TRP A 51 22.56 -5.28 0.84
C TRP A 51 23.39 -4.89 2.07
N ASP A 52 24.44 -4.09 1.88
CA ASP A 52 25.30 -3.60 2.97
C ASP A 52 24.49 -2.77 3.98
N LYS A 53 23.50 -2.00 3.50
CA LYS A 53 22.54 -1.31 4.36
C LYS A 53 21.63 -2.28 5.10
N LEU A 54 21.04 -3.27 4.43
CA LEU A 54 20.18 -4.31 5.05
C LEU A 54 20.91 -5.01 6.20
N VAL A 55 22.08 -5.59 5.95
CA VAL A 55 22.79 -6.37 6.99
C VAL A 55 23.31 -5.51 8.16
N ALA A 56 23.36 -4.19 8.01
CA ALA A 56 23.77 -3.25 9.04
C ALA A 56 22.61 -2.71 9.91
N LEU A 57 21.34 -2.94 9.56
CA LEU A 57 20.20 -2.47 10.38
C LEU A 57 20.08 -3.26 11.68
N GLU A 58 19.64 -2.60 12.74
CA GLU A 58 19.30 -3.22 14.02
C GLU A 58 18.21 -4.30 13.86
N TYR A 59 17.13 -3.95 13.16
CA TYR A 59 16.03 -4.85 12.78
C TYR A 59 16.46 -6.03 11.88
N SER A 60 17.69 -6.03 11.36
CA SER A 60 18.20 -7.12 10.52
C SER A 60 19.23 -8.00 11.23
N GLN A 61 19.48 -7.81 12.54
CA GLN A 61 20.44 -8.63 13.28
C GLN A 61 19.84 -9.96 13.74
N PRO A 62 20.56 -11.09 13.61
CA PRO A 62 20.05 -12.40 14.07
C PRO A 62 19.86 -12.47 15.59
N SER A 63 20.42 -11.53 16.36
CA SER A 63 20.21 -11.37 17.80
C SER A 63 18.99 -10.50 18.17
N TYR A 64 18.21 -10.04 17.19
CA TYR A 64 16.97 -9.30 17.44
C TYR A 64 16.00 -10.14 18.29
N THR A 65 15.24 -9.49 19.16
CA THR A 65 14.22 -10.13 20.01
C THR A 65 12.89 -9.45 19.73
N ASP A 66 11.82 -10.24 19.67
CA ASP A 66 10.48 -9.75 19.40
C ASP A 66 9.94 -8.85 20.52
N ASN A 67 8.97 -8.02 20.15
CA ASN A 67 8.29 -7.07 21.01
C ASN A 67 6.80 -7.41 21.13
N ALA A 68 6.44 -8.70 21.04
CA ALA A 68 5.06 -9.16 20.94
C ALA A 68 4.22 -8.76 22.16
N VAL A 69 3.08 -8.12 21.91
CA VAL A 69 2.14 -7.63 22.94
C VAL A 69 0.71 -8.09 22.69
N ALA A 70 -0.09 -8.18 23.76
CA ALA A 70 -1.44 -8.71 23.71
C ALA A 70 -2.46 -7.80 22.99
N SER A 71 -2.20 -6.49 22.97
CA SER A 71 -3.00 -5.48 22.27
C SER A 71 -2.09 -4.43 21.63
N VAL A 72 -2.41 -4.03 20.40
CA VAL A 72 -1.71 -2.98 19.64
C VAL A 72 -2.63 -1.78 19.39
N HIS A 73 -2.11 -0.59 19.67
CA HIS A 73 -2.75 0.71 19.53
C HIS A 73 -1.90 1.61 18.64
N ARG A 74 -2.44 2.11 17.52
CA ARG A 74 -1.71 2.94 16.55
C ARG A 74 -1.51 4.35 17.05
N GLY A 75 -2.49 4.89 17.77
CA GLY A 75 -2.45 6.20 18.41
C GLY A 75 -2.66 6.12 19.92
N THR A 76 -2.43 7.23 20.61
CA THR A 76 -2.82 7.38 22.01
C THR A 76 -4.32 7.70 22.09
N VAL A 77 -5.13 6.75 22.53
CA VAL A 77 -6.60 6.85 22.58
C VAL A 77 -7.09 6.57 24.01
N ASP A 78 -7.98 7.42 24.53
CA ASP A 78 -8.60 7.29 25.86
C ASP A 78 -7.61 7.06 27.04
N GLY A 79 -6.39 7.60 26.91
CA GLY A 79 -5.32 7.47 27.90
C GLY A 79 -4.51 6.18 27.82
N VAL A 80 -4.81 5.29 26.86
CA VAL A 80 -3.93 4.18 26.46
C VAL A 80 -2.89 4.73 25.49
N ALA A 81 -1.61 4.56 25.79
CA ALA A 81 -0.52 5.00 24.92
C ALA A 81 -0.45 4.14 23.65
N GLY A 82 -0.16 4.77 22.51
CA GLY A 82 0.16 4.05 21.28
C GLY A 82 1.43 3.20 21.44
N ASN A 83 1.44 2.01 20.83
CA ASN A 83 2.52 1.02 20.90
C ASN A 83 2.65 0.20 19.60
N ALA A 84 2.12 0.70 18.48
CA ALA A 84 2.20 0.02 17.18
C ALA A 84 3.61 0.00 16.57
N ASP A 85 4.55 0.79 17.11
CA ASP A 85 5.98 0.69 16.84
C ASP A 85 6.54 -0.70 17.11
N LEU A 86 6.10 -1.33 18.21
CA LEU A 86 6.46 -2.71 18.53
C LEU A 86 6.09 -3.68 17.39
N LEU A 87 4.92 -3.48 16.75
CA LEU A 87 4.46 -4.35 15.66
C LEU A 87 5.14 -4.02 14.33
N TRP A 88 5.33 -2.74 13.99
CA TRP A 88 5.90 -2.38 12.68
C TRP A 88 7.43 -2.55 12.63
N HIS A 89 8.13 -2.42 13.77
CA HIS A 89 9.53 -2.82 13.91
C HIS A 89 9.70 -4.33 13.77
N ASP A 90 8.86 -5.13 14.44
CA ASP A 90 8.91 -6.59 14.35
C ASP A 90 8.53 -7.12 12.96
N ALA A 91 7.54 -6.53 12.28
CA ALA A 91 7.17 -6.89 10.92
C ALA A 91 8.32 -6.64 9.93
N ALA A 92 8.98 -5.49 10.05
CA ALA A 92 10.19 -5.18 9.29
C ALA A 92 11.33 -6.15 9.61
N ALA A 93 11.53 -6.46 10.90
CA ALA A 93 12.59 -7.38 11.33
C ALA A 93 12.37 -8.80 10.80
N ALA A 94 11.16 -9.33 10.91
CA ALA A 94 10.81 -10.65 10.38
C ALA A 94 11.05 -10.75 8.87
N PHE A 95 10.61 -9.75 8.09
CA PHE A 95 10.86 -9.74 6.64
C PHE A 95 12.34 -9.62 6.31
N ASN A 96 13.05 -8.67 6.93
CA ASN A 96 14.47 -8.43 6.68
C ASN A 96 15.33 -9.66 6.99
N LEU A 97 15.04 -10.34 8.11
CA LEU A 97 15.74 -11.56 8.52
C LEU A 97 15.41 -12.77 7.63
N ALA A 98 14.15 -12.94 7.22
CA ALA A 98 13.78 -13.99 6.27
C ALA A 98 14.39 -13.77 4.87
N LEU A 99 14.46 -12.51 4.42
CA LEU A 99 15.13 -12.12 3.17
C LEU A 99 16.64 -12.38 3.24
N ARG A 100 17.29 -12.01 4.35
CA ARG A 100 18.68 -12.38 4.63
C ARG A 100 18.89 -13.88 4.54
N TRP A 101 18.02 -14.69 5.15
CA TRP A 101 18.11 -16.15 5.09
C TRP A 101 18.10 -16.68 3.65
N LYS A 102 17.14 -16.26 2.80
CA LYS A 102 17.09 -16.68 1.39
C LYS A 102 18.37 -16.32 0.61
N ILE A 103 18.90 -15.12 0.85
CA ILE A 103 20.07 -14.60 0.12
C ILE A 103 21.36 -15.25 0.62
N GLU A 104 21.69 -15.14 1.91
CA GLU A 104 22.99 -15.54 2.48
C GLU A 104 23.02 -16.95 3.10
N GLY A 105 21.85 -17.60 3.29
CA GLY A 105 21.74 -18.93 3.90
C GLY A 105 21.81 -18.96 5.43
N SER A 106 21.69 -17.79 6.09
CA SER A 106 21.82 -17.67 7.55
C SER A 106 20.63 -18.31 8.30
N VAL A 107 20.82 -19.52 8.79
CA VAL A 107 19.79 -20.28 9.55
C VAL A 107 19.35 -19.54 10.82
N THR A 108 20.25 -18.82 11.48
CA THR A 108 19.89 -18.01 12.66
C THR A 108 18.98 -16.85 12.30
N CYS A 109 19.08 -16.28 11.08
CA CYS A 109 18.11 -15.28 10.63
C CYS A 109 16.72 -15.91 10.39
N ALA A 110 16.67 -17.13 9.83
CA ALA A 110 15.41 -17.87 9.68
C ALA A 110 14.77 -18.21 11.03
N GLU A 111 15.58 -18.64 12.00
CA GLU A 111 15.14 -18.92 13.37
C GLU A 111 14.56 -17.67 14.04
N THR A 112 15.26 -16.54 14.00
CA THR A 112 14.78 -15.29 14.60
C THR A 112 13.53 -14.75 13.92
N ALA A 113 13.45 -14.76 12.57
CA ALA A 113 12.23 -14.40 11.84
C ALA A 113 11.02 -15.30 12.19
N SER A 114 11.25 -16.61 12.24
CA SER A 114 10.26 -17.62 12.67
C SER A 114 9.77 -17.35 14.09
N ASN A 115 10.68 -17.01 15.01
CA ASN A 115 10.37 -16.74 16.41
C ASN A 115 9.52 -15.47 16.56
N ILE A 116 9.83 -14.38 15.83
CA ILE A 116 9.01 -13.15 15.83
C ILE A 116 7.56 -13.47 15.42
N LEU A 117 7.36 -14.12 14.27
CA LEU A 117 6.01 -14.48 13.79
C LEU A 117 5.28 -15.42 14.77
N GLY A 118 6.01 -16.38 15.36
CA GLY A 118 5.47 -17.27 16.39
C GLY A 118 5.15 -16.57 17.71
N ALA A 119 5.85 -15.50 18.08
CA ALA A 119 5.62 -14.77 19.31
C ALA A 119 4.36 -13.89 19.20
N TRP A 120 4.20 -13.16 18.10
CA TRP A 120 2.94 -12.46 17.78
C TRP A 120 1.78 -13.43 17.67
N GLY A 121 1.97 -14.57 16.97
CA GLY A 121 0.96 -15.62 16.81
C GLY A 121 0.44 -16.23 18.12
N ARG A 122 1.26 -16.22 19.19
CA ARG A 122 0.88 -16.70 20.53
C ARG A 122 0.32 -15.60 21.43
N THR A 123 0.75 -14.36 21.23
CA THR A 123 0.55 -13.27 22.20
C THR A 123 -0.56 -12.32 21.79
N LEU A 124 -0.68 -11.97 20.51
CA LEU A 124 -1.62 -10.94 20.06
C LEU A 124 -3.07 -11.43 20.17
N THR A 125 -3.91 -10.64 20.83
CA THR A 125 -5.33 -10.96 21.03
C THR A 125 -6.28 -9.91 20.48
N SER A 126 -5.82 -8.66 20.34
CA SER A 126 -6.60 -7.55 19.83
C SER A 126 -5.71 -6.53 19.11
N LEU A 127 -6.30 -5.83 18.14
CA LEU A 127 -5.90 -4.46 17.84
C LEU A 127 -6.86 -3.54 18.59
N GLU A 128 -6.58 -2.24 18.61
CA GLU A 128 -7.45 -1.22 19.17
C GLU A 128 -8.87 -1.21 18.57
N VAL A 129 -9.75 -0.40 19.18
CA VAL A 129 -11.19 -0.33 18.85
C VAL A 129 -11.57 0.84 17.94
N SER A 130 -10.65 1.78 17.68
CA SER A 130 -10.81 2.85 16.68
C SER A 130 -10.69 2.30 15.27
N ASP A 131 -11.06 3.09 14.25
CA ASP A 131 -10.94 2.66 12.85
C ASP A 131 -9.47 2.37 12.43
N ASP A 132 -8.48 2.99 13.09
CA ASP A 132 -7.04 2.75 12.87
C ASP A 132 -6.60 1.28 13.03
N GLN A 133 -7.45 0.43 13.63
CA GLN A 133 -7.30 -1.02 13.61
C GLN A 133 -7.27 -1.61 12.19
N TYR A 134 -7.98 -1.01 11.22
CA TYR A 134 -8.01 -1.45 9.83
C TYR A 134 -6.74 -1.02 9.09
N LEU A 135 -6.20 0.17 9.39
CA LEU A 135 -4.86 0.55 8.91
C LEU A 135 -3.80 -0.39 9.43
N THR A 136 -3.82 -0.72 10.73
CA THR A 136 -2.84 -1.64 11.34
C THR A 136 -2.97 -3.06 10.78
N ALA A 137 -4.20 -3.56 10.55
CA ALA A 137 -4.44 -4.88 9.95
C ALA A 137 -4.02 -4.96 8.48
N GLY A 138 -4.26 -3.90 7.71
CA GLY A 138 -3.79 -3.79 6.33
C GLY A 138 -2.26 -3.65 6.26
N LEU A 139 -1.73 -2.55 6.79
CA LEU A 139 -0.34 -2.12 6.62
C LEU A 139 0.67 -3.12 7.19
N GLN A 140 0.48 -3.67 8.39
CA GLN A 140 1.42 -4.67 8.94
C GLN A 140 1.06 -6.09 8.51
N GLY A 141 -0.21 -6.37 8.16
CA GLY A 141 -0.63 -7.72 7.80
C GLY A 141 0.03 -8.25 6.53
N TYR A 142 0.08 -7.48 5.44
CA TYR A 142 0.76 -7.95 4.22
C TYR A 142 2.27 -8.16 4.44
N GLN A 143 2.89 -7.37 5.33
CA GLN A 143 4.32 -7.47 5.64
C GLN A 143 4.65 -8.75 6.41
N LEU A 144 3.85 -9.07 7.44
CA LEU A 144 3.98 -10.30 8.21
C LEU A 144 3.78 -11.55 7.34
N VAL A 145 2.84 -11.52 6.39
CA VAL A 145 2.64 -12.64 5.45
C VAL A 145 3.79 -12.74 4.45
N ASN A 146 4.34 -11.62 3.98
CA ASN A 146 5.56 -11.64 3.15
C ASN A 146 6.76 -12.25 3.90
N ALA A 147 6.88 -12.01 5.21
CA ALA A 147 7.90 -12.69 6.04
C ALA A 147 7.61 -14.20 6.20
N ALA A 148 6.36 -14.59 6.41
CA ALA A 148 5.95 -15.99 6.55
C ALA A 148 6.17 -16.80 5.25
N GLU A 149 5.85 -16.21 4.10
CA GLU A 149 6.09 -16.78 2.76
C GLU A 149 7.57 -17.05 2.52
N LEU A 150 8.45 -16.12 2.91
CA LEU A 150 9.90 -16.31 2.82
C LEU A 150 10.40 -17.45 3.74
N LEU A 151 9.63 -17.86 4.76
CA LEU A 151 9.92 -18.96 5.68
C LEU A 151 9.20 -20.28 5.34
N ARG A 152 8.44 -20.35 4.24
CA ARG A 152 7.59 -21.52 3.87
C ARG A 152 8.36 -22.85 3.76
N ASP A 153 9.62 -22.80 3.37
CA ASP A 153 10.56 -23.93 3.26
C ASP A 153 11.50 -24.08 4.49
N TYR A 154 11.37 -23.21 5.50
CA TYR A 154 12.11 -23.33 6.75
C TYR A 154 11.40 -24.34 7.67
N ALA A 155 11.75 -25.62 7.56
CA ALA A 155 11.09 -26.71 8.29
C ALA A 155 10.86 -26.47 9.81
N PRO A 156 11.75 -25.80 10.58
CA PRO A 156 11.48 -25.44 11.97
C PRO A 156 10.34 -24.43 12.21
N PHE A 157 9.95 -23.61 11.22
CA PHE A 157 8.77 -22.74 11.32
C PHE A 157 7.48 -23.55 11.49
N GLU A 158 7.37 -24.64 10.73
CA GLU A 158 6.31 -25.64 10.85
C GLU A 158 6.47 -26.50 12.12
N SER A 159 7.64 -27.13 12.32
CA SER A 159 7.78 -28.13 13.39
C SER A 159 7.78 -27.56 14.81
N SER A 160 7.95 -26.24 14.98
CA SER A 160 7.84 -25.54 16.26
C SER A 160 6.40 -25.12 16.62
N GLY A 161 5.47 -25.26 15.67
CA GLY A 161 4.12 -24.70 15.76
C GLY A 161 4.02 -23.21 15.39
N ASN A 162 5.14 -22.52 15.10
CA ASN A 162 5.14 -21.07 14.84
C ASN A 162 4.24 -20.70 13.65
N ALA A 163 4.26 -21.48 12.57
CA ALA A 163 3.40 -21.30 11.41
C ALA A 163 1.90 -21.39 11.77
N GLN A 164 1.51 -22.36 12.60
CA GLN A 164 0.12 -22.57 13.04
C GLN A 164 -0.36 -21.44 13.97
N TYR A 165 0.49 -20.98 14.89
CA TYR A 165 0.19 -19.83 15.74
C TYR A 165 0.03 -18.55 14.92
N PHE A 166 0.93 -18.33 13.94
CA PHE A 166 0.83 -17.21 13.02
C PHE A 166 -0.48 -17.24 12.20
N ILE A 167 -0.81 -18.37 11.57
CA ILE A 167 -2.05 -18.55 10.80
C ILE A 167 -3.28 -18.27 11.67
N ALA A 168 -3.38 -18.89 12.85
CA ALA A 168 -4.55 -18.74 13.72
C ALA A 168 -4.74 -17.30 14.24
N MET A 169 -3.64 -16.58 14.52
CA MET A 169 -3.68 -15.15 14.84
C MET A 169 -4.11 -14.33 13.62
N PHE A 170 -3.56 -14.63 12.43
CA PHE A 170 -3.85 -13.88 11.22
C PHE A 170 -5.32 -13.99 10.81
N GLU A 171 -5.89 -15.20 10.78
CA GLU A 171 -7.31 -15.42 10.49
C GLU A 171 -8.20 -14.64 11.46
N LYS A 172 -7.94 -14.78 12.76
CA LYS A 172 -8.76 -14.23 13.84
C LYS A 172 -8.71 -12.70 13.94
N ILE A 173 -7.58 -12.08 13.62
CA ILE A 173 -7.33 -10.66 13.88
C ILE A 173 -7.19 -9.87 12.58
N PHE A 174 -6.27 -10.26 11.70
CA PHE A 174 -5.92 -9.49 10.50
C PHE A 174 -6.93 -9.72 9.38
N LEU A 175 -7.07 -10.97 8.91
CA LEU A 175 -7.99 -11.31 7.83
C LEU A 175 -9.44 -10.96 8.18
N ALA A 176 -9.87 -11.23 9.41
CA ALA A 176 -11.21 -10.85 9.88
C ALA A 176 -11.47 -9.33 9.74
N LYS A 177 -10.49 -8.48 10.07
CA LYS A 177 -10.60 -7.02 9.91
C LYS A 177 -10.52 -6.60 8.45
N ASN A 178 -9.58 -7.16 7.68
CA ASN A 178 -9.43 -6.90 6.24
C ASN A 178 -10.74 -7.14 5.50
N LEU A 179 -11.34 -8.33 5.69
CA LEU A 179 -12.59 -8.70 5.01
C LEU A 179 -13.79 -7.92 5.56
N PHE A 180 -13.84 -7.62 6.86
CA PHE A 180 -14.92 -6.81 7.43
C PHE A 180 -14.96 -5.39 6.84
N PHE A 181 -13.79 -4.76 6.72
CA PHE A 181 -13.63 -3.43 6.12
C PHE A 181 -13.88 -3.45 4.60
N LEU A 182 -13.27 -4.38 3.86
CA LEU A 182 -13.49 -4.49 2.41
C LEU A 182 -14.91 -4.93 2.02
N ASN A 183 -15.70 -5.52 2.92
CA ASN A 183 -17.13 -5.77 2.70
C ASN A 183 -18.02 -4.63 3.21
N HIS A 184 -17.45 -3.45 3.52
CA HIS A 184 -18.14 -2.25 3.99
C HIS A 184 -19.05 -2.48 5.21
N GLN A 185 -18.56 -3.27 6.17
CA GLN A 185 -19.33 -3.66 7.36
C GLN A 185 -19.03 -2.78 8.58
N ALA A 186 -18.00 -1.92 8.56
CA ALA A 186 -17.69 -1.09 9.71
C ALA A 186 -18.73 0.04 9.87
N PRO A 187 -19.29 0.27 11.07
CA PRO A 187 -20.30 1.32 11.26
C PRO A 187 -19.82 2.75 10.93
N SER A 188 -18.50 2.96 10.92
CA SER A 188 -17.84 4.17 10.48
C SER A 188 -18.00 4.40 8.96
N GLU A 189 -18.13 3.35 8.14
CA GLU A 189 -18.37 3.37 6.69
C GLU A 189 -19.83 3.73 6.33
N HIS A 190 -20.37 4.77 6.99
CA HIS A 190 -21.70 5.34 6.70
C HIS A 190 -21.88 5.82 5.24
N ASN A 191 -20.79 5.86 4.47
CA ASN A 191 -20.73 5.91 3.02
C ASN A 191 -19.53 5.03 2.59
N VAL A 192 -19.70 4.18 1.57
CA VAL A 192 -18.65 3.26 1.07
C VAL A 192 -17.38 3.98 0.57
N ARG A 193 -17.44 5.29 0.32
CA ARG A 193 -16.29 6.13 -0.05
C ARG A 193 -15.81 7.08 1.06
N HIS A 194 -16.16 6.80 2.32
CA HIS A 194 -15.71 7.61 3.46
C HIS A 194 -14.18 7.65 3.55
N PHE A 195 -13.54 6.49 3.64
CA PHE A 195 -12.10 6.39 3.85
C PHE A 195 -11.31 6.64 2.58
N PHE A 196 -10.05 7.08 2.72
CA PHE A 196 -9.17 7.35 1.60
C PHE A 196 -8.57 6.06 1.02
N ALA A 197 -8.14 6.10 -0.25
CA ALA A 197 -7.66 4.95 -1.01
C ALA A 197 -6.67 4.04 -0.25
N ASN A 198 -5.71 4.61 0.48
CA ASN A 198 -4.70 3.84 1.23
C ASN A 198 -5.30 2.82 2.21
N TRP A 199 -6.47 3.09 2.79
CA TRP A 199 -7.13 2.23 3.77
C TRP A 199 -7.56 0.91 3.14
N GLU A 200 -8.27 0.97 2.02
CA GLU A 200 -8.72 -0.23 1.31
C GLU A 200 -7.54 -0.91 0.60
N LEU A 201 -6.60 -0.15 0.03
CA LEU A 201 -5.41 -0.69 -0.64
C LEU A 201 -4.55 -1.54 0.30
N CYS A 202 -4.34 -1.14 1.56
CA CYS A 202 -3.54 -1.93 2.50
C CYS A 202 -4.29 -3.18 3.01
N ASN A 203 -5.60 -3.08 3.26
CA ASN A 203 -6.42 -4.24 3.63
C ASN A 203 -6.50 -5.26 2.47
N MET A 204 -6.54 -4.78 1.23
CA MET A 204 -6.52 -5.60 0.01
C MET A 204 -5.17 -6.29 -0.21
N ALA A 205 -4.05 -5.57 -0.04
CA ALA A 205 -2.71 -6.15 -0.06
C ALA A 205 -2.55 -7.27 0.98
N SER A 206 -3.07 -7.04 2.19
CA SER A 206 -3.05 -7.96 3.33
C SER A 206 -3.90 -9.21 3.10
N ALA A 207 -5.12 -9.05 2.58
CA ALA A 207 -5.98 -10.18 2.19
C ALA A 207 -5.36 -10.99 1.03
N MET A 208 -4.90 -10.32 -0.05
CA MET A 208 -4.27 -10.98 -1.20
C MET A 208 -3.03 -11.77 -0.80
N ALA A 209 -2.16 -11.19 0.03
CA ALA A 209 -0.94 -11.86 0.49
C ALA A 209 -1.27 -13.15 1.24
N TYR A 210 -2.27 -13.08 2.14
CA TYR A 210 -2.73 -14.24 2.90
C TYR A 210 -3.40 -15.30 2.02
N GLY A 211 -4.18 -14.88 1.02
CA GLY A 211 -4.80 -15.76 0.03
C GLY A 211 -3.76 -16.59 -0.72
N ILE A 212 -2.68 -15.96 -1.20
CA ILE A 212 -1.55 -16.64 -1.84
C ILE A 212 -0.88 -17.59 -0.83
N TYR A 213 -0.42 -17.08 0.32
CA TYR A 213 0.33 -17.86 1.33
C TYR A 213 -0.41 -19.12 1.82
N THR A 214 -1.75 -19.09 1.88
CA THR A 214 -2.56 -20.23 2.34
C THR A 214 -3.21 -21.06 1.23
N ASP A 215 -2.78 -20.85 -0.02
CA ASP A 215 -3.37 -21.49 -1.22
C ASP A 215 -4.89 -21.25 -1.37
N ASN A 216 -5.40 -20.15 -0.79
CA ASN A 216 -6.81 -19.82 -0.71
C ASN A 216 -7.24 -18.89 -1.86
N VAL A 217 -7.55 -19.51 -3.00
CA VAL A 217 -8.05 -18.85 -4.22
C VAL A 217 -9.25 -17.95 -3.95
N THR A 218 -10.15 -18.31 -3.02
CA THR A 218 -11.34 -17.48 -2.73
C THR A 218 -10.99 -16.10 -2.16
N ILE A 219 -9.96 -16.03 -1.31
CA ILE A 219 -9.49 -14.76 -0.72
C ILE A 219 -8.70 -13.96 -1.76
N TYR A 220 -7.91 -14.64 -2.61
CA TYR A 220 -7.18 -14.02 -3.70
C TYR A 220 -8.12 -13.39 -4.73
N ASP A 221 -9.09 -14.15 -5.24
CA ASP A 221 -10.11 -13.71 -6.20
C ASP A 221 -10.89 -12.51 -5.64
N PHE A 222 -11.29 -12.55 -4.35
CA PHE A 222 -11.95 -11.42 -3.69
C PHE A 222 -11.10 -10.14 -3.74
N ALA A 223 -9.79 -10.23 -3.44
CA ALA A 223 -8.91 -9.05 -3.48
C ALA A 223 -8.66 -8.55 -4.92
N VAL A 224 -8.53 -9.47 -5.89
CA VAL A 224 -8.38 -9.16 -7.31
C VAL A 224 -9.64 -8.50 -7.88
N ASP A 225 -10.82 -9.00 -7.56
CA ASP A 225 -12.09 -8.44 -8.01
C ASP A 225 -12.39 -7.10 -7.32
N TYR A 226 -12.06 -6.96 -6.04
CA TYR A 226 -12.18 -5.67 -5.34
C TYR A 226 -11.25 -4.61 -5.94
N PHE A 227 -9.99 -4.96 -6.27
CA PHE A 227 -9.09 -4.06 -7.00
C PHE A 227 -9.73 -3.56 -8.31
N LYS A 228 -10.31 -4.47 -9.09
CA LYS A 228 -10.86 -4.24 -10.43
C LYS A 228 -12.19 -3.47 -10.43
N ALA A 229 -13.05 -3.73 -9.43
CA ALA A 229 -14.48 -3.41 -9.48
C ALA A 229 -15.13 -3.08 -8.11
N GLY A 230 -14.37 -2.93 -7.02
CA GLY A 230 -14.91 -2.52 -5.72
C GLY A 230 -15.56 -1.13 -5.71
N ASP A 231 -16.50 -0.92 -4.78
CA ASP A 231 -17.27 0.33 -4.67
C ASP A 231 -16.52 1.47 -3.94
N GLY A 232 -15.59 1.10 -3.07
CA GLY A 232 -14.78 1.99 -2.23
C GLY A 232 -13.61 2.66 -2.93
N ASN A 233 -12.88 3.53 -2.20
CA ASN A 233 -11.87 4.40 -2.79
C ASN A 233 -10.54 3.72 -3.15
N GLY A 234 -10.25 2.50 -2.68
CA GLY A 234 -9.06 1.72 -3.03
C GLY A 234 -9.22 0.90 -4.30
N ALA A 235 -10.45 0.69 -4.78
CA ALA A 235 -10.67 0.12 -6.11
C ALA A 235 -10.10 1.05 -7.20
N ILE A 236 -9.40 0.52 -8.19
CA ILE A 236 -8.50 1.29 -9.07
C ILE A 236 -9.18 2.42 -9.86
N ASN A 237 -10.47 2.28 -10.15
CA ASN A 237 -11.27 3.32 -10.84
C ASN A 237 -11.60 4.52 -9.93
N ASN A 238 -11.66 4.31 -8.62
CA ASN A 238 -11.91 5.36 -7.63
C ASN A 238 -10.60 5.92 -7.08
N ALA A 239 -9.59 5.05 -6.89
CA ALA A 239 -8.27 5.40 -6.41
C ALA A 239 -7.48 6.28 -7.41
N ILE A 240 -7.65 6.06 -8.72
CA ILE A 240 -7.19 6.96 -9.79
C ILE A 240 -8.45 7.50 -10.50
N SER A 241 -9.08 8.49 -9.87
CA SER A 241 -10.47 8.89 -10.08
C SER A 241 -10.75 9.55 -11.43
N ASN A 242 -9.83 10.39 -11.93
CA ASN A 242 -10.03 11.20 -13.13
C ASN A 242 -8.86 11.01 -14.10
N LEU A 243 -9.14 11.03 -15.40
CA LEU A 243 -8.12 11.17 -16.43
C LEU A 243 -8.08 12.62 -16.88
N VAL A 244 -6.88 13.22 -16.87
CA VAL A 244 -6.64 14.62 -17.23
C VAL A 244 -5.59 14.71 -18.33
N SER A 245 -5.67 15.73 -19.19
CA SER A 245 -4.65 15.95 -20.24
C SER A 245 -3.46 16.69 -19.64
N GLU A 246 -2.24 16.21 -19.88
CA GLU A 246 -1.03 16.91 -19.44
C GLU A 246 -0.92 18.30 -20.10
N THR A 247 -0.71 19.33 -19.29
CA THR A 247 -0.58 20.71 -19.76
C THR A 247 0.56 20.86 -20.77
N GLY A 248 0.21 21.16 -22.02
CA GLY A 248 1.17 21.43 -23.10
C GLY A 248 1.58 20.21 -23.93
N THR A 249 1.04 19.02 -23.66
CA THR A 249 1.29 17.81 -24.46
C THR A 249 -0.03 17.14 -24.86
N SER A 250 0.04 15.97 -25.51
CA SER A 250 -1.11 15.09 -25.76
C SER A 250 -1.17 13.89 -24.82
N ALA A 251 -0.33 13.85 -23.77
CA ALA A 251 -0.31 12.76 -22.82
C ALA A 251 -1.53 12.81 -21.89
N THR A 252 -1.95 11.64 -21.40
CA THR A 252 -2.99 11.52 -20.37
C THR A 252 -2.33 11.18 -19.05
N LEU A 253 -2.75 11.85 -17.99
CA LEU A 253 -2.38 11.58 -16.60
C LEU A 253 -3.61 11.11 -15.84
N GLY A 254 -3.42 10.32 -14.79
CA GLY A 254 -4.47 9.88 -13.88
C GLY A 254 -4.36 10.65 -12.58
N GLN A 255 -5.38 11.42 -12.20
CA GLN A 255 -5.44 12.08 -10.90
C GLN A 255 -5.62 11.03 -9.80
N PRO A 256 -4.68 10.91 -8.84
CA PRO A 256 -4.86 10.07 -7.66
C PRO A 256 -5.90 10.68 -6.73
N GLN A 257 -6.70 9.84 -6.09
CA GLN A 257 -7.72 10.25 -5.14
C GLN A 257 -7.11 11.07 -4.00
N GLU A 258 -5.99 10.65 -3.42
CA GLU A 258 -5.38 11.38 -2.29
C GLU A 258 -4.67 12.68 -2.68
N ALA A 259 -4.49 12.99 -3.97
CA ALA A 259 -3.70 14.15 -4.41
C ALA A 259 -4.29 15.50 -3.99
N GLY A 260 -5.59 15.57 -3.69
CA GLY A 260 -6.25 16.75 -3.11
C GLY A 260 -5.97 16.94 -1.62
N ARG A 261 -5.58 15.88 -0.90
CA ARG A 261 -5.30 15.86 0.54
C ARG A 261 -3.85 16.25 0.81
N ASP A 262 -2.91 15.37 0.45
CA ASP A 262 -1.47 15.59 0.57
C ASP A 262 -0.67 14.56 -0.26
N GLN A 263 0.59 14.86 -0.54
CA GLN A 263 1.45 13.99 -1.35
C GLN A 263 2.10 12.85 -0.54
N GLY A 264 2.11 12.91 0.80
CA GLY A 264 2.66 11.85 1.64
C GLY A 264 1.82 10.57 1.61
N HIS A 265 0.50 10.72 1.61
CA HIS A 265 -0.46 9.61 1.46
C HIS A 265 -0.68 9.23 -0.01
N THR A 266 -0.64 10.19 -0.93
CA THR A 266 -0.63 9.85 -2.36
C THR A 266 0.59 8.99 -2.72
N GLY A 267 1.75 9.24 -2.12
CA GLY A 267 2.91 8.36 -2.24
C GLY A 267 2.74 6.98 -1.59
N LEU A 268 1.94 6.87 -0.52
CA LEU A 268 1.58 5.59 0.10
C LEU A 268 0.68 4.76 -0.83
N ASP A 269 -0.26 5.38 -1.54
CA ASP A 269 -1.07 4.69 -2.55
C ASP A 269 -0.19 4.00 -3.60
N PHE A 270 0.85 4.67 -4.13
CA PHE A 270 1.76 4.07 -5.11
C PHE A 270 2.65 2.97 -4.55
N GLN A 271 2.95 3.01 -3.25
CA GLN A 271 3.61 1.91 -2.56
C GLN A 271 2.68 0.69 -2.44
N LEU A 272 1.42 0.89 -2.07
CA LEU A 272 0.42 -0.17 -1.93
C LEU A 272 -0.06 -0.72 -3.29
N PHE A 273 -0.19 0.12 -4.32
CA PHE A 273 -0.43 -0.32 -5.70
C PHE A 273 0.71 -1.20 -6.21
N GLY A 274 1.96 -0.84 -5.92
CA GLY A 274 3.12 -1.68 -6.21
C GLY A 274 3.00 -3.05 -5.54
N VAL A 275 2.62 -3.08 -4.25
CA VAL A 275 2.42 -4.33 -3.51
C VAL A 275 1.31 -5.20 -4.10
N VAL A 276 0.11 -4.65 -4.31
CA VAL A 276 -1.05 -5.39 -4.86
C VAL A 276 -0.75 -5.90 -6.27
N ALA A 277 -0.17 -5.06 -7.13
CA ALA A 277 0.10 -5.43 -8.51
C ALA A 277 1.27 -6.43 -8.64
N GLN A 278 2.31 -6.33 -7.81
CA GLN A 278 3.43 -7.28 -7.83
C GLN A 278 3.02 -8.65 -7.28
N GLN A 279 2.23 -8.68 -6.21
CA GLN A 279 1.69 -9.93 -5.67
C GLN A 279 0.82 -10.65 -6.71
N ALA A 280 -0.01 -9.94 -7.47
CA ALA A 280 -0.79 -10.54 -8.54
C ALA A 280 0.07 -10.95 -9.76
N TRP A 281 1.04 -10.12 -10.16
CA TRP A 281 1.94 -10.38 -11.28
C TRP A 281 2.76 -11.66 -11.09
N ASN A 282 3.25 -11.90 -9.88
CA ASN A 282 3.98 -13.12 -9.53
C ASN A 282 3.11 -14.40 -9.54
N GLN A 283 1.79 -14.26 -9.68
CA GLN A 283 0.83 -15.35 -9.91
C GLN A 283 0.33 -15.42 -11.36
N GLY A 284 0.80 -14.52 -12.24
CA GLY A 284 0.44 -14.44 -13.65
C GLY A 284 -0.67 -13.45 -13.99
N ASP A 285 -1.22 -12.72 -13.02
CA ASP A 285 -2.32 -11.76 -13.22
C ASP A 285 -1.80 -10.32 -13.39
N ASP A 286 -2.05 -9.73 -14.56
CA ASP A 286 -1.52 -8.40 -14.93
C ASP A 286 -2.37 -7.23 -14.42
N LEU A 287 -2.37 -7.00 -13.10
CA LEU A 287 -3.03 -5.83 -12.50
C LEU A 287 -2.33 -4.50 -12.86
N TYR A 288 -1.03 -4.52 -13.15
CA TYR A 288 -0.30 -3.35 -13.68
C TYR A 288 -0.82 -2.92 -15.06
N GLY A 289 -1.21 -3.86 -15.92
CA GLY A 289 -1.78 -3.60 -17.25
C GLY A 289 -3.25 -3.20 -17.21
N TYR A 290 -3.95 -3.50 -16.11
CA TYR A 290 -5.39 -3.35 -16.00
C TYR A 290 -5.85 -1.90 -16.22
N ASN A 291 -7.00 -1.76 -16.90
CA ASN A 291 -7.65 -0.49 -17.21
C ASN A 291 -6.71 0.53 -17.90
N SER A 292 -6.01 0.08 -18.95
CA SER A 292 -5.01 0.86 -19.71
C SER A 292 -3.85 1.35 -18.83
N SER A 293 -3.28 0.45 -18.02
CA SER A 293 -2.24 0.75 -17.04
C SER A 293 -2.60 1.91 -16.11
N ARG A 294 -3.76 1.82 -15.46
CA ARG A 294 -4.32 2.90 -14.64
C ARG A 294 -3.39 3.34 -13.49
N ILE A 295 -2.64 2.40 -12.91
CA ILE A 295 -1.59 2.69 -11.91
C ILE A 295 -0.49 3.57 -12.54
N LEU A 296 -0.01 3.28 -13.76
CA LEU A 296 1.01 4.09 -14.45
C LEU A 296 0.52 5.51 -14.72
N LEU A 297 -0.71 5.68 -15.19
CA LEU A 297 -1.30 7.01 -15.41
C LEU A 297 -1.30 7.83 -14.10
N GLY A 298 -1.58 7.17 -12.97
CA GLY A 298 -1.42 7.75 -11.63
C GLY A 298 0.02 8.10 -11.27
N ALA A 299 0.95 7.17 -11.52
CA ALA A 299 2.36 7.33 -11.19
C ALA A 299 2.98 8.51 -11.95
N GLU A 300 2.69 8.65 -13.24
CA GLU A 300 3.12 9.80 -14.05
C GLU A 300 2.58 11.13 -13.50
N TYR A 301 1.31 11.19 -13.07
CA TYR A 301 0.73 12.38 -12.44
C TYR A 301 1.49 12.77 -11.16
N TYR A 302 1.66 11.80 -10.25
CA TYR A 302 2.29 12.03 -8.96
C TYR A 302 3.75 12.43 -9.12
N ALA A 303 4.51 11.67 -9.92
CA ALA A 303 5.91 11.91 -10.21
C ALA A 303 6.12 13.33 -10.77
N ARG A 304 5.35 13.69 -11.80
CA ARG A 304 5.39 15.00 -12.44
C ARG A 304 5.15 16.15 -11.44
N TYR A 305 4.12 16.02 -10.60
CA TYR A 305 3.79 17.04 -9.61
C TYR A 305 4.85 17.18 -8.52
N ASN A 306 5.37 16.06 -8.03
CA ASN A 306 6.36 16.04 -6.94
C ASN A 306 7.79 16.38 -7.41
N LEU A 307 8.08 16.31 -8.71
CA LEU A 307 9.24 16.95 -9.36
C LEU A 307 9.09 18.47 -9.55
N GLY A 308 8.01 19.08 -9.02
CA GLY A 308 7.82 20.54 -9.03
C GLY A 308 7.02 21.10 -10.20
N ASN A 309 6.46 20.27 -11.10
CA ASN A 309 5.67 20.73 -12.26
C ASN A 309 4.17 20.84 -11.92
N ASP A 310 3.44 21.74 -12.59
CA ASP A 310 2.00 21.96 -12.30
C ASP A 310 1.10 21.03 -13.11
N VAL A 311 0.33 20.19 -12.41
CA VAL A 311 -0.65 19.24 -12.98
C VAL A 311 -2.06 19.85 -13.03
N PRO A 312 -2.90 19.50 -14.03
CA PRO A 312 -4.31 19.83 -13.99
C PRO A 312 -5.01 19.03 -12.87
N PHE A 313 -6.05 19.61 -12.27
CA PHE A 313 -6.82 18.96 -11.21
C PHE A 313 -8.31 19.14 -11.46
N GLU A 314 -9.06 18.03 -11.48
CA GLU A 314 -10.51 18.00 -11.55
C GLU A 314 -11.09 17.98 -10.12
N PRO A 315 -11.87 19.01 -9.71
CA PRO A 315 -12.50 19.05 -8.40
C PRO A 315 -13.39 17.83 -8.14
N TYR A 316 -13.24 17.23 -6.96
CA TYR A 316 -13.96 16.02 -6.59
C TYR A 316 -14.31 16.01 -5.09
N THR A 317 -15.22 15.11 -4.71
CA THR A 317 -15.63 14.86 -3.33
C THR A 317 -15.44 13.36 -3.06
N ASN A 318 -14.65 12.97 -2.05
CA ASN A 318 -14.51 11.55 -1.71
C ASN A 318 -15.82 10.98 -1.12
N GLY A 319 -16.64 11.82 -0.50
CA GLY A 319 -17.91 11.45 0.12
C GLY A 319 -18.16 12.21 1.42
N ILE A 320 -17.07 12.65 2.07
CA ILE A 320 -17.08 13.45 3.31
C ILE A 320 -16.32 14.77 3.17
N VAL A 321 -15.29 14.84 2.31
CA VAL A 321 -14.45 16.01 2.07
C VAL A 321 -14.39 16.30 0.57
N SER A 322 -14.34 17.59 0.21
CA SER A 322 -14.26 18.06 -1.18
C SER A 322 -12.95 18.80 -1.41
N TYR A 323 -12.33 18.54 -2.56
CA TYR A 323 -11.06 19.13 -2.97
C TYR A 323 -11.22 19.85 -4.30
N THR A 324 -10.61 21.03 -4.43
CA THR A 324 -10.73 21.92 -5.60
C THR A 324 -9.40 22.22 -6.28
N ALA A 325 -8.29 21.75 -5.71
CA ALA A 325 -6.95 21.81 -6.26
C ALA A 325 -6.11 20.66 -5.71
N VAL A 326 -5.00 20.34 -6.40
CA VAL A 326 -3.95 19.47 -5.88
C VAL A 326 -3.29 20.11 -4.66
N SER A 327 -3.01 19.31 -3.62
CA SER A 327 -2.44 19.82 -2.37
C SER A 327 -0.93 20.03 -2.48
N PRO A 328 -0.38 21.16 -2.02
CA PRO A 328 1.06 21.35 -1.85
C PRO A 328 1.60 20.70 -0.57
N ALA A 329 0.73 20.17 0.31
CA ALA A 329 1.16 19.52 1.55
C ALA A 329 2.02 18.29 1.23
N SER A 330 3.18 18.23 1.88
CA SER A 330 4.21 17.20 1.68
C SER A 330 4.68 17.04 0.22
N ARG A 331 4.55 18.08 -0.64
CA ARG A 331 5.02 18.01 -2.04
C ARG A 331 6.52 17.74 -2.09
N GLY A 332 6.90 16.71 -2.84
CA GLY A 332 8.26 16.16 -2.84
C GLY A 332 8.49 15.08 -1.76
N ALA A 333 7.45 14.62 -1.06
CA ALA A 333 7.55 13.45 -0.18
C ALA A 333 8.05 12.23 -0.95
N ILE A 334 8.88 11.41 -0.30
CA ILE A 334 9.58 10.28 -0.91
C ILE A 334 9.22 9.00 -0.15
N ARG A 335 8.85 7.94 -0.87
CA ARG A 335 8.58 6.59 -0.33
C ARG A 335 9.15 5.53 -1.28
N PRO A 336 9.65 4.38 -0.78
CA PRO A 336 10.08 3.26 -1.64
C PRO A 336 8.94 2.66 -2.48
N THR A 337 9.13 2.52 -3.80
CA THR A 337 8.32 1.74 -4.78
C THR A 337 8.78 2.04 -6.21
N TRP A 338 9.63 3.04 -6.44
CA TRP A 338 9.78 3.65 -7.76
C TRP A 338 10.69 2.85 -8.67
N GLU A 339 11.62 2.07 -8.11
CA GLU A 339 12.33 1.06 -8.89
C GLU A 339 11.44 -0.12 -9.28
N LEU A 340 10.45 -0.50 -8.45
CA LEU A 340 9.44 -1.50 -8.81
C LEU A 340 8.59 -1.03 -10.00
N LEU A 341 8.01 0.17 -9.89
CA LEU A 341 7.17 0.74 -10.95
C LEU A 341 7.96 0.95 -12.26
N TYR A 342 9.19 1.48 -12.17
CA TYR A 342 10.07 1.67 -13.32
C TYR A 342 10.49 0.34 -13.98
N ALA A 343 10.92 -0.65 -13.18
CA ALA A 343 11.31 -1.96 -13.70
C ALA A 343 10.14 -2.64 -14.41
N HIS A 344 8.94 -2.58 -13.84
CA HIS A 344 7.76 -3.18 -14.47
C HIS A 344 7.33 -2.46 -15.76
N TYR A 345 7.08 -1.15 -15.71
CA TYR A 345 6.51 -0.44 -16.85
C TYR A 345 7.53 -0.14 -17.95
N VAL A 346 8.72 0.35 -17.60
CA VAL A 346 9.72 0.76 -18.59
C VAL A 346 10.55 -0.44 -19.03
N GLN A 347 11.12 -1.20 -18.09
CA GLN A 347 12.08 -2.25 -18.45
C GLN A 347 11.41 -3.53 -18.94
N ILE A 348 10.41 -4.05 -18.22
CA ILE A 348 9.74 -5.32 -18.54
C ILE A 348 8.70 -5.15 -19.65
N LYS A 349 7.90 -4.07 -19.62
CA LYS A 349 6.84 -3.81 -20.62
C LYS A 349 7.22 -2.87 -21.75
N GLY A 350 8.33 -2.13 -21.67
CA GLY A 350 8.76 -1.22 -22.73
C GLY A 350 7.83 -0.02 -22.95
N LEU A 351 7.08 0.40 -21.93
CA LEU A 351 6.21 1.58 -22.00
C LEU A 351 7.02 2.87 -21.77
N ASP A 352 6.56 3.95 -22.40
CA ASP A 352 7.07 5.29 -22.12
C ASP A 352 6.47 5.81 -20.80
N ALA A 353 7.34 6.19 -19.86
CA ALA A 353 6.98 6.64 -18.52
C ALA A 353 8.01 7.67 -18.00
N PRO A 354 8.14 8.83 -18.69
CA PRO A 354 9.23 9.77 -18.46
C PRO A 354 9.22 10.35 -17.05
N TRP A 355 8.04 10.60 -16.47
CA TRP A 355 7.97 11.15 -15.12
C TRP A 355 8.30 10.10 -14.06
N THR A 356 7.84 8.85 -14.23
CA THR A 356 8.21 7.71 -13.37
C THR A 356 9.71 7.45 -13.40
N GLU A 357 10.36 7.52 -14.57
CA GLU A 357 11.83 7.39 -14.67
C GLU A 357 12.56 8.52 -13.92
N LEU A 358 12.17 9.78 -14.18
CA LEU A 358 12.78 10.94 -13.52
C LEU A 358 12.58 10.92 -12.00
N TYR A 359 11.39 10.54 -11.53
CA TYR A 359 11.10 10.49 -10.12
C TYR A 359 11.77 9.30 -9.44
N LYS A 360 11.89 8.14 -10.10
CA LYS A 360 12.75 7.02 -9.65
C LYS A 360 14.22 7.44 -9.50
N ASN A 361 14.75 8.26 -10.43
CA ASN A 361 16.10 8.80 -10.27
C ASN A 361 16.18 9.74 -9.05
N HIS A 362 15.19 10.60 -8.87
CA HIS A 362 15.08 11.49 -7.71
C HIS A 362 15.00 10.74 -6.38
N THR A 363 14.20 9.66 -6.26
CA THR A 363 14.13 8.87 -5.02
C THR A 363 15.46 8.19 -4.71
N ILE A 364 16.12 7.59 -5.70
CA ILE A 364 17.45 6.98 -5.54
C ILE A 364 18.49 8.01 -5.06
N GLU A 365 18.55 9.18 -5.68
CA GLU A 365 19.47 10.26 -5.29
C GLU A 365 19.21 10.70 -3.85
N SER A 366 17.94 10.95 -3.49
CA SER A 366 17.55 11.40 -2.15
C SER A 366 17.70 10.33 -1.06
N MET A 367 17.63 9.03 -1.39
CA MET A 367 17.92 7.93 -0.46
C MET A 367 19.41 7.57 -0.35
N GLY A 368 20.30 8.32 -1.02
CA GLY A 368 21.75 8.13 -0.91
C GLY A 368 22.34 7.10 -1.90
N GLY A 369 21.67 6.88 -3.03
CA GLY A 369 22.16 6.09 -4.16
C GLY A 369 21.53 4.71 -4.33
N PHE A 370 20.52 4.36 -3.53
CA PHE A 370 19.72 3.13 -3.66
C PHE A 370 18.36 3.28 -2.97
N GLU A 371 17.32 2.59 -3.45
CA GLU A 371 16.02 2.53 -2.78
C GLU A 371 16.05 1.48 -1.64
N GLY A 372 16.01 1.96 -0.39
CA GLY A 372 16.02 1.13 0.82
C GLY A 372 14.64 0.57 1.20
N GLY A 373 14.58 -0.15 2.32
CA GLY A 373 13.34 -0.72 2.87
C GLY A 373 13.07 -0.37 4.33
N ALA A 374 12.08 -1.03 4.94
CA ALA A 374 11.61 -0.75 6.30
C ALA A 374 12.77 -0.70 7.33
N GLY A 375 12.81 0.39 8.11
CA GLY A 375 13.88 0.70 9.08
C GLY A 375 15.20 1.22 8.49
N SER A 376 15.30 1.42 7.17
CA SER A 376 16.54 1.92 6.54
C SER A 376 16.63 3.45 6.37
N TRP A 377 15.50 4.15 6.39
CA TRP A 377 15.38 5.54 5.90
C TRP A 377 14.73 6.52 6.89
N GLY A 378 14.30 6.08 8.08
CA GLY A 378 13.78 6.94 9.14
C GLY A 378 12.98 6.16 10.19
N GLU A 379 12.41 6.88 11.17
CA GLU A 379 11.57 6.31 12.24
C GLU A 379 10.11 6.80 12.19
N GLY A 380 9.22 6.07 12.85
CA GLY A 380 7.78 6.34 12.86
C GLY A 380 7.03 5.76 11.65
N SER A 381 5.70 5.57 11.77
CA SER A 381 4.93 4.68 10.88
C SER A 381 5.13 4.91 9.39
N GLY A 382 5.27 6.17 8.93
CA GLY A 382 5.53 6.47 7.50
C GLY A 382 6.68 5.68 6.89
N HIS A 383 7.70 5.39 7.69
CA HIS A 383 8.90 4.64 7.31
C HIS A 383 8.74 3.11 7.34
N TYR A 384 7.60 2.63 7.88
CA TYR A 384 7.26 1.23 8.13
C TYR A 384 5.86 0.82 7.60
N ASP A 385 5.14 1.70 6.92
CA ASP A 385 3.92 1.35 6.15
C ASP A 385 4.27 0.44 4.94
N GLY A 386 5.55 0.42 4.55
CA GLY A 386 6.10 -0.18 3.32
C GLY A 386 7.36 -1.03 3.56
N LEU A 387 7.43 -2.23 2.98
CA LEU A 387 8.66 -3.06 3.02
C LEU A 387 9.83 -2.47 2.22
N GLY A 388 9.56 -1.91 1.03
CA GLY A 388 10.56 -1.29 0.16
C GLY A 388 11.61 -2.25 -0.40
N TRP A 389 12.89 -1.92 -0.24
CA TRP A 389 14.07 -2.63 -0.77
C TRP A 389 14.17 -2.66 -2.30
N GLY A 390 13.70 -1.62 -3.00
CA GLY A 390 13.65 -1.58 -4.46
C GLY A 390 15.00 -1.83 -5.15
N SER A 391 16.11 -1.34 -4.60
CA SER A 391 17.43 -1.52 -5.22
C SER A 391 17.99 -2.93 -5.05
N LEU A 392 17.48 -3.67 -4.08
CA LEU A 392 17.81 -5.07 -3.88
C LEU A 392 16.85 -5.93 -4.71
N LEU A 393 15.54 -5.73 -4.54
CA LEU A 393 14.49 -6.59 -5.08
C LEU A 393 14.18 -6.33 -6.56
N TYR A 394 14.17 -5.09 -7.04
CA TYR A 394 13.55 -4.75 -8.34
C TYR A 394 14.45 -4.01 -9.33
N HIS A 395 15.61 -3.49 -8.92
CA HIS A 395 16.58 -2.97 -9.88
C HIS A 395 17.03 -4.05 -10.89
N LEU A 396 17.08 -3.69 -12.18
CA LEU A 396 17.47 -4.56 -13.29
C LEU A 396 18.54 -3.90 -14.18
N ASP A 397 19.63 -4.62 -14.44
CA ASP A 397 20.47 -4.37 -15.63
C ASP A 397 19.69 -4.79 -16.89
N VAL A 398 20.04 -4.24 -18.06
CA VAL A 398 19.50 -4.68 -19.38
C VAL A 398 19.60 -6.20 -19.60
N ALA A 399 20.62 -6.85 -19.04
CA ALA A 399 20.81 -8.30 -19.14
C ALA A 399 19.84 -9.14 -18.28
N ASP A 400 19.18 -8.54 -17.28
CA ASP A 400 18.26 -9.25 -16.39
C ASP A 400 16.83 -9.30 -16.96
N VAL A 401 16.45 -8.27 -17.73
CA VAL A 401 15.09 -8.09 -18.29
C VAL A 401 14.57 -9.34 -19.01
N PRO A 402 15.30 -10.01 -19.92
CA PRO A 402 14.75 -11.15 -20.67
C PRO A 402 14.35 -12.33 -19.77
N ALA A 403 15.00 -12.51 -18.62
CA ALA A 403 14.64 -13.55 -17.67
C ALA A 403 13.31 -13.21 -16.96
N VAL A 404 13.19 -11.99 -16.46
CA VAL A 404 12.00 -11.52 -15.72
C VAL A 404 10.77 -11.37 -16.63
N SER A 405 10.94 -10.96 -17.90
CA SER A 405 9.85 -10.94 -18.89
C SER A 405 9.39 -12.34 -19.32
N SER A 406 10.17 -13.40 -19.05
CA SER A 406 9.88 -14.77 -19.52
C SER A 406 9.12 -15.66 -18.52
N THR A 407 8.99 -15.24 -17.27
CA THR A 407 8.32 -16.01 -16.20
C THR A 407 6.79 -15.89 -16.22
N VAL A 408 6.23 -15.11 -17.15
CA VAL A 408 4.79 -14.88 -17.28
C VAL A 408 4.19 -15.84 -18.32
N PRO A 409 3.14 -16.61 -17.99
CA PRO A 409 2.37 -17.32 -19.00
C PRO A 409 1.77 -16.32 -19.99
N ALA A 410 2.07 -16.47 -21.28
CA ALA A 410 1.53 -15.59 -22.31
C ALA A 410 0.00 -15.77 -22.44
N VAL A 411 -0.77 -14.98 -21.69
CA VAL A 411 -2.23 -14.92 -21.80
C VAL A 411 -2.57 -14.33 -23.16
N SER A 412 -2.92 -15.19 -24.11
CA SER A 412 -3.40 -14.81 -25.43
C SER A 412 -4.70 -14.02 -25.28
N SER A 413 -4.62 -12.70 -25.47
CA SER A 413 -5.74 -11.77 -25.33
C SER A 413 -6.70 -11.82 -26.53
N THR A 414 -7.21 -13.00 -26.86
CA THR A 414 -8.33 -13.15 -27.81
C THR A 414 -9.65 -12.87 -27.10
N VAL A 415 -9.92 -11.59 -26.82
CA VAL A 415 -11.28 -11.13 -26.49
C VAL A 415 -12.12 -11.19 -27.77
N PRO A 416 -13.21 -11.99 -27.84
CA PRO A 416 -14.11 -11.95 -28.97
C PRO A 416 -14.85 -10.61 -28.99
N ALA A 417 -14.78 -9.89 -30.11
CA ALA A 417 -15.50 -8.63 -30.27
C ALA A 417 -17.02 -8.87 -30.24
N VAL A 418 -17.66 -8.60 -29.09
CA VAL A 418 -19.12 -8.65 -28.94
C VAL A 418 -19.73 -7.50 -29.75
N SER A 419 -20.12 -7.81 -30.98
CA SER A 419 -20.81 -6.87 -31.86
C SER A 419 -22.26 -6.71 -31.41
N PHE A 420 -22.59 -5.58 -30.78
CA PHE A 420 -23.97 -5.28 -30.40
C PHE A 420 -24.85 -5.02 -31.62
N THR A 421 -25.65 -6.03 -32.00
CA THR A 421 -26.76 -5.86 -32.95
C THR A 421 -27.98 -5.30 -32.23
N LEU A 422 -28.37 -4.07 -32.57
CA LEU A 422 -29.62 -3.45 -32.12
C LEU A 422 -30.84 -4.22 -32.67
N PRO A 423 -31.82 -4.63 -31.83
CA PRO A 423 -33.06 -5.22 -32.31
C PRO A 423 -33.89 -4.21 -33.10
N SER A 424 -34.27 -4.57 -34.31
CA SER A 424 -35.21 -3.82 -35.15
C SER A 424 -36.61 -3.77 -34.53
N SER A 425 -37.28 -2.63 -34.67
CA SER A 425 -38.65 -2.40 -34.20
C SER A 425 -39.66 -3.42 -34.75
N HIS A 426 -40.64 -3.79 -33.92
CA HIS A 426 -41.89 -4.41 -34.34
C HIS A 426 -43.08 -3.66 -33.73
N SER A 427 -44.08 -3.38 -34.56
CA SER A 427 -45.27 -2.60 -34.24
C SER A 427 -46.39 -3.46 -33.66
N THR A 428 -47.07 -2.97 -32.62
CA THR A 428 -48.48 -3.32 -32.38
C THR A 428 -49.24 -2.11 -31.81
N THR A 429 -50.57 -2.14 -31.88
CA THR A 429 -51.40 -0.94 -32.11
C THR A 429 -52.32 -0.53 -30.94
N THR A 430 -52.38 0.79 -30.71
CA THR A 430 -53.57 1.62 -30.35
C THR A 430 -54.50 1.25 -29.19
N SER A 431 -54.63 2.16 -28.21
CA SER A 431 -55.94 2.69 -27.75
C SER A 431 -55.82 4.01 -26.95
N ASP A 432 -56.31 5.10 -27.54
CA ASP A 432 -56.95 6.33 -26.99
C ASP A 432 -56.55 6.98 -25.63
N LEU A 433 -55.96 8.19 -25.74
CA LEU A 433 -56.36 9.53 -25.20
C LEU A 433 -56.98 9.71 -23.78
N PRO A 434 -56.88 10.91 -23.12
CA PRO A 434 -56.50 12.23 -23.67
C PRO A 434 -55.42 13.04 -22.89
N SER A 435 -55.00 14.16 -23.48
CA SER A 435 -54.03 15.13 -22.93
C SER A 435 -54.57 16.02 -21.80
N PRO A 436 -53.67 16.70 -21.06
CA PRO A 436 -53.91 18.12 -20.80
C PRO A 436 -52.72 19.06 -21.10
N SER A 437 -53.09 20.20 -21.71
CA SER A 437 -52.50 21.55 -21.72
C SER A 437 -51.01 21.79 -21.36
N ARG A 438 -50.33 22.50 -22.27
CA ARG A 438 -49.22 23.40 -21.90
C ARG A 438 -49.76 24.57 -21.06
N THR A 439 -48.99 25.04 -20.09
CA THR A 439 -49.16 26.38 -19.50
C THR A 439 -47.78 27.02 -19.33
N ALA A 440 -47.60 28.23 -19.86
CA ALA A 440 -46.38 29.00 -19.70
C ALA A 440 -46.49 29.96 -18.51
N SER A 441 -45.41 30.09 -17.74
CA SER A 441 -45.15 31.22 -16.83
C SER A 441 -43.64 31.46 -16.85
N ARG A 442 -43.11 32.47 -17.55
CA ARG A 442 -43.20 33.93 -17.37
C ARG A 442 -42.03 34.44 -16.53
N ILE A 443 -41.10 35.08 -17.23
CA ILE A 443 -39.91 35.78 -16.75
C ILE A 443 -40.30 36.84 -15.72
N VAL A 444 -39.49 36.97 -14.66
CA VAL A 444 -39.45 38.17 -13.79
C VAL A 444 -38.00 38.64 -13.71
N GLN A 445 -37.76 39.90 -14.08
CA GLN A 445 -36.48 40.59 -13.91
C GLN A 445 -36.44 41.34 -12.57
N SER A 446 -35.30 41.27 -11.88
CA SER A 446 -34.83 42.31 -10.94
C SER A 446 -33.30 42.21 -10.85
N LYS A 447 -32.57 43.04 -11.62
CA LYS A 447 -31.94 44.29 -11.16
C LYS A 447 -30.71 44.08 -10.26
N GLU A 448 -29.54 44.31 -10.84
CA GLU A 448 -28.33 44.74 -10.12
C GLU A 448 -28.55 46.11 -9.43
N PRO A 449 -27.58 46.53 -8.60
CA PRO A 449 -26.80 47.69 -9.08
C PRO A 449 -25.28 47.64 -8.81
N ALA A 450 -24.56 48.18 -9.80
CA ALA A 450 -23.43 49.10 -9.69
C ALA A 450 -22.10 48.65 -9.02
N THR A 451 -21.15 48.31 -9.90
CA THR A 451 -19.78 48.84 -9.95
C THR A 451 -19.30 49.82 -8.85
N VAL A 452 -18.15 49.51 -8.24
CA VAL A 452 -17.11 50.49 -7.89
C VAL A 452 -15.78 49.97 -8.38
N ALA A 453 -15.02 50.80 -9.10
CA ALA A 453 -13.65 50.53 -9.51
C ALA A 453 -12.74 51.65 -9.00
N SER A 454 -11.61 51.30 -8.38
CA SER A 454 -10.47 52.22 -8.26
C SER A 454 -9.13 51.54 -7.94
N VAL A 455 -8.25 51.59 -8.94
CA VAL A 455 -6.83 51.94 -8.82
C VAL A 455 -5.87 50.97 -8.10
N SER A 456 -5.09 50.30 -8.95
CA SER A 456 -3.77 49.74 -8.74
C SER A 456 -2.76 50.62 -7.97
N LYS A 457 -1.97 50.00 -7.08
CA LYS A 457 -0.54 50.34 -6.90
C LYS A 457 0.29 49.08 -6.65
N SER A 458 1.22 48.81 -7.57
CA SER A 458 2.30 47.83 -7.45
C SER A 458 3.58 48.51 -6.95
N VAL A 459 4.23 47.95 -5.93
CA VAL A 459 5.63 48.24 -5.55
C VAL A 459 6.26 46.90 -5.12
N PRO A 460 7.48 46.55 -5.58
CA PRO A 460 8.04 45.20 -5.43
C PRO A 460 8.72 44.97 -4.06
N VAL A 461 8.91 43.69 -3.72
CA VAL A 461 9.79 43.24 -2.63
C VAL A 461 10.78 42.23 -3.22
N GLU A 462 12.06 42.60 -3.22
CA GLU A 462 13.19 41.68 -3.42
C GLU A 462 13.78 41.27 -2.05
N PRO A 463 14.55 40.17 -1.97
CA PRO A 463 14.81 39.49 -0.70
C PRO A 463 15.97 40.11 0.10
N GLN A 464 15.88 40.00 1.43
CA GLN A 464 17.06 40.09 2.30
C GLN A 464 17.42 38.71 2.84
N ALA A 465 18.63 38.27 2.49
CA ALA A 465 19.30 37.17 3.16
C ALA A 465 19.94 37.66 4.46
N THR A 466 19.82 36.88 5.54
CA THR A 466 20.66 37.03 6.73
C THR A 466 21.31 35.70 7.07
N LYS A 467 22.64 35.67 7.02
CA LYS A 467 23.46 34.61 7.60
C LYS A 467 23.33 34.62 9.13
N SER A 468 23.41 33.46 9.75
CA SER A 468 23.88 33.31 11.13
C SER A 468 24.76 32.07 11.21
N GLU A 469 25.97 32.25 11.72
CA GLU A 469 27.02 31.23 11.76
C GLU A 469 26.85 30.24 12.91
N GLU A 470 27.66 29.18 12.86
CA GLU A 470 27.78 28.10 13.82
C GLU A 470 27.96 28.57 15.28
N THR A 471 27.50 27.76 16.24
CA THR A 471 28.31 27.50 17.44
C THR A 471 28.13 26.07 17.93
N SER A 472 29.21 25.28 17.81
CA SER A 472 29.31 23.94 18.39
C SER A 472 29.30 23.98 19.91
N ARG A 473 28.54 23.07 20.54
CA ARG A 473 28.83 22.56 21.90
C ARG A 473 28.51 21.06 22.03
N THR A 474 29.57 20.28 22.03
CA THR A 474 29.63 18.94 22.63
C THR A 474 29.25 18.97 24.12
N SER A 475 28.51 17.96 24.60
CA SER A 475 28.50 17.58 26.02
C SER A 475 28.76 16.07 26.16
N THR A 476 29.75 15.75 26.98
CA THR A 476 30.29 14.40 27.15
C THR A 476 29.48 13.57 28.14
N LEU A 477 29.45 12.26 27.93
CA LEU A 477 29.09 11.25 28.94
C LEU A 477 29.78 11.50 30.29
N LEU A 478 29.05 11.28 31.38
CA LEU A 478 29.65 10.91 32.67
C LEU A 478 28.66 10.05 33.47
N ALA A 479 29.03 8.79 33.67
CA ALA A 479 28.34 7.86 34.56
C ALA A 479 28.98 7.88 35.95
N SER A 480 28.18 7.71 37.01
CA SER A 480 28.68 7.33 38.33
C SER A 480 27.64 6.52 39.10
N HIS A 481 28.05 5.34 39.57
CA HIS A 481 27.27 4.52 40.51
C HIS A 481 27.22 5.14 41.92
N LEU A 482 26.21 4.78 42.72
CA LEU A 482 26.42 4.27 44.08
C LEU A 482 25.18 3.58 44.71
N VAL A 483 25.47 2.57 45.54
CA VAL A 483 24.58 1.70 46.35
C VAL A 483 24.68 2.19 47.83
N SER A 484 23.70 2.14 48.74
CA SER A 484 22.41 1.41 48.97
C SER A 484 21.49 2.33 49.81
N GLY A 485 20.22 2.05 50.18
CA GLY A 485 19.32 0.87 50.14
C GLY A 485 18.32 0.96 51.32
N VAL A 486 17.65 -0.14 51.67
CA VAL A 486 16.77 -0.32 52.87
C VAL A 486 15.32 0.22 52.79
N HIS A 487 14.40 -0.75 52.66
CA HIS A 487 12.95 -0.70 52.92
C HIS A 487 12.66 -0.66 54.45
N PRO A 488 11.46 -0.23 54.95
CA PRO A 488 10.30 -1.13 54.91
C PRO A 488 8.87 -0.53 54.82
N THR A 489 8.02 -1.27 54.11
CA THR A 489 6.58 -1.55 54.29
C THR A 489 5.69 -0.67 55.20
N LEU A 490 4.50 -0.34 54.67
CA LEU A 490 3.17 -0.65 55.26
C LEU A 490 2.07 -0.44 54.20
N GLY A 491 1.12 -1.37 54.08
CA GLY A 491 -0.11 -1.21 53.26
C GLY A 491 -1.35 -1.16 54.17
N PRO A 492 -2.51 -1.68 53.74
CA PRO A 492 -3.24 -1.45 52.49
C PRO A 492 -4.67 -0.92 52.77
N ALA A 493 -5.44 -0.52 51.74
CA ALA A 493 -6.90 -0.29 51.87
C ALA A 493 -7.67 -0.67 50.60
N LEU A 494 -8.87 -1.23 50.80
CA LEU A 494 -9.71 -1.89 49.78
C LEU A 494 -10.89 -1.03 49.29
N HIS A 495 -11.44 -1.43 48.14
CA HIS A 495 -12.72 -0.99 47.57
C HIS A 495 -13.89 -0.96 48.57
N THR A 496 -14.87 -0.06 48.36
CA THR A 496 -16.19 -0.43 47.75
C THR A 496 -17.16 0.75 47.53
N SER A 497 -17.86 0.71 46.38
CA SER A 497 -19.26 1.11 46.12
C SER A 497 -19.84 2.46 46.57
N CYS A 498 -20.25 3.31 45.61
CA CYS A 498 -21.68 3.59 45.30
C CYS A 498 -21.90 4.53 44.09
N GLN A 499 -22.86 4.17 43.22
CA GLN A 499 -23.60 5.04 42.27
C GLN A 499 -24.80 5.70 43.03
N PRO A 500 -25.66 6.62 42.46
CA PRO A 500 -25.83 7.12 41.08
C PRO A 500 -25.79 8.72 41.07
N PRO A 501 -26.36 9.53 40.13
CA PRO A 501 -27.23 9.23 38.99
C PRO A 501 -26.98 9.95 37.64
N ILE A 502 -27.82 9.54 36.69
CA ILE A 502 -27.90 9.92 35.27
C ILE A 502 -28.18 11.41 35.04
N THR A 503 -27.40 12.03 34.15
CA THR A 503 -27.80 13.22 33.38
C THR A 503 -27.47 13.04 31.91
N LYS A 504 -28.39 13.43 31.02
CA LYS A 504 -28.14 13.47 29.56
C LYS A 504 -27.30 14.70 29.24
N THR A 505 -26.09 14.50 28.74
CA THR A 505 -25.27 15.57 28.15
C THR A 505 -25.05 15.28 26.67
N VAL A 506 -25.45 16.20 25.81
CA VAL A 506 -25.15 16.16 24.37
C VAL A 506 -23.70 16.58 24.19
N TYR A 507 -22.83 15.67 23.76
CA TYR A 507 -21.45 16.00 23.41
C TYR A 507 -21.37 16.43 21.95
N GLN A 508 -21.08 17.72 21.71
CA GLN A 508 -20.40 18.11 20.48
C GLN A 508 -18.93 17.74 20.63
N LEU A 509 -18.41 16.92 19.71
CA LEU A 509 -16.99 16.62 19.61
C LEU A 509 -16.28 17.79 18.91
N PRO A 510 -15.20 18.35 19.47
CA PRO A 510 -14.31 19.24 18.73
C PRO A 510 -13.38 18.41 17.85
N THR A 511 -13.44 18.63 16.53
CA THR A 511 -12.57 17.95 15.55
C THR A 511 -11.17 18.56 15.59
N THR A 512 -10.27 17.97 16.38
CA THR A 512 -8.83 18.29 16.33
C THR A 512 -8.10 17.17 15.62
N ILE A 513 -7.90 17.32 14.31
CA ILE A 513 -7.00 16.45 13.55
C ILE A 513 -5.58 16.84 13.94
N ILE A 514 -4.87 15.96 14.64
CA ILE A 514 -3.44 16.11 14.91
C ILE A 514 -2.70 15.57 13.69
N VAL A 515 -2.01 16.45 12.98
CA VAL A 515 -1.01 16.08 11.98
C VAL A 515 0.24 15.65 12.74
N TYR A 516 0.76 14.48 12.44
CA TYR A 516 2.13 14.09 12.77
C TYR A 516 2.98 14.32 11.51
N ASP A 517 4.01 15.15 11.65
CA ASP A 517 5.08 15.34 10.65
C ASP A 517 6.00 14.11 10.57
#